data_AF-A0A317KB75-F1
#
_entry.id   AF-A0A317KB75-F1
#
_cell.length_a   1.000
_cell.length_b   1.000
_cell.length_c   1.000
_cell.angle_alpha   90.00
_cell.angle_beta   90.00
_cell.angle_gamma   90.00
#
_symmetry.space_group_name_H-M   'P 1'
#
loop_
_entity.id
_entity.type
_entity.pdbx_description
1 polymer ?
#
loop_
_entity_poly.entity_id
_entity_poly.type
_entity_poly.pdbx_seq_one_letter_code
_entity_poly.pdbx_strand_id
1 'polypeptide(L)' 'MCGEAQLKEQVERLRIVEVCSCEDEFCQSFYTAPKPRRPYGDGHRNVCLDAPWPGYLILNVVNDDVVYVEVLYRSSLC' A
#
# COMPACT_ATOMS: atom_id res chain seq x y z
N MET A 1 -13.81 13.15 10.57
CA MET A 1 -13.84 12.20 9.44
C MET A 1 -12.86 12.73 8.41
N CYS A 2 -11.66 12.18 8.40
CA CYS A 2 -10.62 12.59 7.46
C CYS A 2 -10.68 11.67 6.24
N GLY A 3 -10.84 12.26 5.06
CA GLY A 3 -11.03 11.53 3.80
C GLY A 3 -9.71 11.28 3.06
N GLU A 4 -9.83 10.82 1.81
CA GLU A 4 -8.71 10.52 0.90
C GLU A 4 -7.78 11.72 0.64
N ALA A 5 -8.26 12.96 0.84
CA ALA A 5 -7.45 14.16 0.71
C ALA A 5 -6.21 14.14 1.62
N GLN A 6 -6.33 13.62 2.85
CA GLN A 6 -5.19 13.53 3.77
C GLN A 6 -4.23 12.39 3.40
N LEU A 7 -4.74 11.32 2.77
CA LEU A 7 -3.90 10.25 2.24
C LEU A 7 -2.99 10.76 1.12
N LYS A 8 -3.53 11.64 0.27
CA LYS A 8 -2.76 12.27 -0.82
C LYS A 8 -1.55 13.05 -0.29
N GLU A 9 -1.71 13.80 0.79
CA GLU A 9 -0.61 14.55 1.42
C GLU A 9 0.49 13.66 1.99
N GLN A 10 0.22 12.36 2.21
CA GLN A 10 1.23 11.42 2.71
C GLN A 10 2.18 10.95 1.62
N VAL A 11 1.76 10.95 0.36
CA VAL A 11 2.50 10.34 -0.74
C VAL A 11 3.94 10.88 -0.83
N GLU A 12 4.12 12.18 -0.67
CA GLU A 12 5.44 12.83 -0.74
C GLU A 12 6.37 12.47 0.43
N ARG A 13 5.82 11.99 1.55
CA ARG A 13 6.57 11.62 2.76
C ARG A 13 6.70 10.11 2.98
N LEU A 14 6.06 9.28 2.15
CA LEU A 14 6.17 7.83 2.27
C LEU A 14 7.62 7.38 2.09
N ARG A 15 8.04 6.44 2.94
CA ARG A 15 9.35 5.80 2.87
C ARG A 15 9.14 4.31 2.78
N ILE A 16 9.90 3.64 1.92
CA ILE A 16 9.93 2.18 1.89
C ILE A 16 10.75 1.73 3.11
N VAL A 17 10.09 1.04 4.03
CA VAL A 17 10.70 0.44 5.23
C VAL A 17 11.19 -0.98 4.93
N GLU A 18 10.37 -1.75 4.20
CA GLU A 18 10.67 -3.13 3.84
C GLU A 18 9.94 -3.48 2.53
N VAL A 19 10.58 -4.24 1.65
CA VAL A 19 9.92 -4.81 0.45
C VAL A 19 9.27 -6.14 0.84
N CYS A 20 8.08 -6.44 0.31
CA CYS A 20 7.45 -7.73 0.55
C CYS A 20 8.34 -8.88 0.08
N SER A 21 8.48 -9.90 0.92
CA SER A 21 9.35 -11.06 0.70
C SER A 21 8.59 -12.34 0.37
N CYS A 22 7.32 -12.24 -0.05
CA CYS A 22 6.61 -13.40 -0.58
C CYS A 22 7.25 -13.87 -1.90
N GLU A 23 7.12 -15.15 -2.19
CA GLU A 23 7.67 -15.77 -3.40
C GLU A 23 6.73 -15.62 -4.62
N ASP A 24 5.62 -14.90 -4.46
CA ASP A 24 4.66 -14.64 -5.51
C ASP A 24 5.22 -13.69 -6.57
N GLU A 25 5.43 -14.20 -7.79
CA GLU A 25 6.05 -13.45 -8.90
C GLU A 25 5.27 -12.19 -9.30
N PHE A 26 3.96 -12.14 -9.03
CA PHE A 26 3.12 -10.99 -9.35
C PHE A 26 3.18 -9.87 -8.30
N CYS A 27 3.83 -10.10 -7.16
CA CYS A 27 3.85 -9.19 -6.02
C CYS A 27 5.12 -8.34 -6.00
N GLN A 28 4.95 -7.01 -6.03
CA GLN A 28 6.00 -6.01 -5.89
C GLN A 28 5.68 -5.03 -4.75
N SER A 29 4.91 -5.51 -3.77
CA SER A 29 4.36 -4.71 -2.68
C SER A 29 5.44 -4.32 -1.67
N PHE A 30 5.19 -3.28 -0.88
CA PHE A 30 6.15 -2.79 0.12
C PHE A 30 5.48 -2.11 1.31
N TYR A 31 6.16 -2.16 2.44
CA TYR A 31 5.75 -1.55 3.69
C TYR A 31 6.28 -0.13 3.83
N THR A 32 5.42 0.77 4.31
CA THR A 32 5.74 2.16 4.66
C THR A 32 5.80 2.39 6.17
N ALA A 33 5.44 1.37 6.94
CA ALA A 33 5.65 1.24 8.38
C ALA A 33 6.29 -0.13 8.68
N PRO A 34 6.75 -0.42 9.91
CA PRO A 34 7.25 -1.77 10.24
C PRO A 34 6.19 -2.85 9.94
N LYS A 35 6.63 -3.94 9.30
CA LYS A 35 5.77 -5.09 8.99
C LYS A 35 5.05 -5.60 10.24
N PRO A 36 3.72 -5.78 10.20
CA PRO A 36 2.98 -6.15 11.39
C PRO A 36 3.25 -7.62 11.74
N ARG A 37 3.25 -7.94 13.03
CA ARG A 37 3.43 -9.33 13.50
C ARG A 37 2.14 -10.17 13.40
N ARG A 38 1.01 -9.53 13.13
CA ARG A 38 -0.34 -10.10 13.00
C ARG A 38 -1.08 -9.34 11.89
N PRO A 39 -2.21 -9.85 11.36
CA PRO A 39 -3.04 -9.08 10.45
C PRO A 39 -3.41 -7.71 11.02
N TYR A 40 -3.57 -6.72 10.15
CA TYR A 40 -4.08 -5.41 10.55
C TYR A 40 -5.51 -5.58 11.10
N GLY A 41 -5.77 -4.97 12.26
CA GLY A 41 -7.04 -5.09 12.99
C GLY A 41 -7.95 -3.88 12.76
N ASP A 42 -8.68 -3.51 13.81
CA ASP A 42 -9.59 -2.36 13.76
C ASP A 42 -8.91 -1.08 13.23
N GLY A 43 -9.64 -0.33 12.41
CA GLY A 43 -9.13 0.85 11.73
C GLY A 43 -8.37 0.58 10.42
N HIS A 44 -8.18 -0.70 10.07
CA HIS A 44 -7.69 -1.09 8.74
C HIS A 44 -8.75 -0.89 7.67
N ARG A 45 -8.33 -0.34 6.53
CA ARG A 45 -9.12 -0.33 5.29
C ARG A 45 -8.21 -0.36 4.07
N ASN A 46 -8.76 -0.85 2.97
CA ASN A 46 -8.11 -0.84 1.67
C ASN A 46 -8.66 0.31 0.81
N VAL A 47 -7.76 1.03 0.15
CA VAL A 47 -8.08 2.02 -0.89
C VAL A 47 -7.51 1.51 -2.20
N CYS A 48 -8.39 0.93 -3.03
CA CYS A 48 -8.04 0.53 -4.37
C CYS A 48 -7.98 1.78 -5.26
N LEU A 49 -6.83 2.05 -5.87
CA LEU A 49 -6.70 3.16 -6.80
C LEU A 49 -7.15 2.74 -8.19
N ASP A 50 -8.05 3.52 -8.77
CA ASP A 50 -8.43 3.36 -10.17
C ASP A 50 -7.22 3.62 -11.06
N ALA A 51 -6.94 2.67 -11.94
CA ALA A 51 -5.72 2.64 -12.73
C ALA A 51 -6.05 2.58 -14.23
N PRO A 52 -5.49 3.46 -15.07
CA PRO A 52 -5.46 3.28 -16.52
C PRO A 52 -4.41 2.24 -16.98
N TRP A 53 -3.94 1.36 -16.09
CA TRP A 53 -2.92 0.34 -16.36
C TRP A 53 -3.38 -1.04 -15.85
N PRO A 54 -2.84 -2.15 -16.39
CA PRO A 54 -3.13 -3.49 -15.88
C PRO A 54 -2.52 -3.72 -14.49
N GLY A 55 -3.23 -4.51 -13.68
CA GLY A 55 -2.85 -4.83 -12.30
C GLY A 55 -3.52 -3.94 -11.27
N TYR A 56 -3.09 -4.08 -10.02
CA TYR A 56 -3.68 -3.38 -8.87
C TYR A 56 -2.64 -2.52 -8.15
N LEU A 57 -3.10 -1.35 -7.73
CA LEU A 57 -2.39 -0.50 -6.79
C LEU A 57 -3.34 -0.20 -5.61
N ILE A 58 -3.05 -0.78 -4.44
CA ILE A 58 -3.95 -0.72 -3.27
C ILE A 58 -3.17 -0.14 -2.09
N LEU A 59 -3.74 0.87 -1.45
CA LEU A 59 -3.21 1.41 -0.19
C LEU A 59 -3.88 0.71 0.98
N ASN A 60 -3.08 0.06 1.81
CA ASN A 60 -3.54 -0.42 3.11
C ASN A 60 -3.35 0.73 4.10
N VAL A 61 -4.47 1.16 4.68
CA VAL A 61 -4.53 2.29 5.60
C VAL A 61 -4.92 1.78 6.97
N VAL A 62 -4.20 2.19 8.02
CA VAL A 62 -4.56 1.91 9.41
C VAL A 62 -4.63 3.23 10.16
N ASN A 63 -5.80 3.55 10.72
CA ASN A 63 -6.03 4.82 11.44
C ASN A 63 -5.55 6.05 10.65
N ASP A 64 -5.93 6.10 9.37
CA ASP A 64 -5.60 7.17 8.41
C ASP A 64 -4.13 7.25 7.95
N ASP A 65 -3.25 6.32 8.33
CA ASP A 65 -1.88 6.23 7.80
C ASP A 65 -1.75 5.13 6.75
N VAL A 66 -1.09 5.43 5.62
CA VAL A 66 -0.71 4.41 4.64
C VAL A 66 0.45 3.60 5.23
N VAL A 67 0.21 2.33 5.54
CA VAL A 67 1.19 1.43 6.19
C VAL A 67 1.77 0.39 5.24
N TYR A 68 1.07 0.10 4.14
CA TYR A 68 1.50 -0.87 3.14
C TYR A 68 0.90 -0.53 1.77
N VAL A 69 1.68 -0.71 0.71
CA VAL A 69 1.28 -0.48 -0.67
C VAL A 69 1.36 -1.80 -1.41
N GLU A 70 0.20 -2.28 -1.87
CA GLU A 70 0.13 -3.46 -2.71
C GLU A 70 0.32 -3.08 -4.17
N VAL A 71 1.31 -3.71 -4.79
CA VAL A 71 1.58 -3.60 -6.23
C VAL A 71 1.49 -5.01 -6.79
N LEU A 72 0.35 -5.35 -7.38
CA LEU A 72 0.04 -6.71 -7.81
C LEU A 72 -0.23 -6.75 -9.32
N TYR A 73 0.30 -7.77 -10.00
CA TYR A 73 0.11 -7.99 -11.44
C TYR A 73 0.47 -6.78 -12.32
N ARG A 74 1.34 -5.89 -11.81
CA ARG A 74 1.75 -4.67 -12.50
C ARG A 74 3.18 -4.84 -12.97
N SER A 75 3.44 -4.68 -14.26
CA SER A 75 4.80 -4.68 -14.79
C SER A 75 5.63 -3.55 -14.17
N SER A 76 6.93 -3.79 -13.98
CA SER A 76 7.87 -2.74 -13.57
C SER A 76 7.84 -1.59 -14.57
N LEU A 77 7.98 -0.35 -14.08
CA LEU A 77 8.14 0.82 -14.94
C LEU A 77 9.57 0.77 -15.51
N CYS A 78 9.72 0.21 -16.69
CA CYS A 78 10.93 0.27 -17.50
C CYS A 78 11.01 1.64 -18.20
#